data_AF-A0A832HYF8-F1
#
_entry.id   AF-A0A832HYF8-F1
#
_cell.length_a   1.000
_cell.length_b   1.000
_cell.length_c   1.000
_cell.angle_alpha   90.00
_cell.angle_beta   90.00
_cell.angle_gamma   90.00
#
_symmetry.space_group_name_H-M   'P 1'
#
loop_
_entity.id
_entity.type
_entity.pdbx_description
1 polymer ?
#
loop_
_entity_poly.entity_id
_entity_poly.type
_entity_poly.pdbx_seq_one_letter_code
_entity_poly.pdbx_strand_id
1 'polypeptide(L)' 'MSKGHYDYCWHNYPEQSWIQFLILRILYEKPMHGYRLMEEMEARSCGCHKSMSGSMYTLLRRMEEKGLIESAW' A
#
# COMPACT_ATOMS: atom_id res chain seq x y z
N MET A 1 -19.28 -20.79 -11.64
CA MET A 1 -18.32 -19.79 -12.16
C MET A 1 -18.78 -18.42 -11.66
N SER A 2 -18.55 -18.11 -10.38
CA SER A 2 -19.07 -16.88 -9.76
C SER A 2 -18.12 -15.73 -10.04
N LYS A 3 -18.67 -14.71 -10.71
CA LYS A 3 -18.02 -13.44 -11.03
C LYS A 3 -17.65 -12.72 -9.73
N GLY A 4 -16.38 -12.35 -9.60
CA GLY A 4 -15.86 -11.54 -8.50
C GLY A 4 -16.46 -10.14 -8.53
N HIS A 5 -17.27 -9.81 -7.52
CA HIS A 5 -17.58 -8.44 -7.16
C HIS A 5 -16.36 -7.87 -6.44
N TYR A 6 -15.47 -7.21 -7.18
CA TYR A 6 -14.53 -6.26 -6.60
C TYR A 6 -15.30 -4.96 -6.34
N ASP A 7 -16.10 -4.94 -5.28
CA ASP A 7 -16.69 -3.71 -4.78
C ASP A 7 -15.55 -2.79 -4.32
N TYR A 8 -15.32 -1.72 -5.08
CA TYR A 8 -14.39 -0.66 -4.71
C TYR A 8 -14.98 0.13 -3.53
N CYS A 9 -14.92 -0.45 -2.34
CA CYS A 9 -15.16 0.23 -1.06
C CYS A 9 -13.97 1.15 -0.73
N TRP A 10 -13.69 2.11 -1.61
CA TRP A 10 -12.68 3.15 -1.41
C TRP A 10 -13.24 4.54 -1.70
N HIS A 11 -14.55 4.70 -1.55
CA HIS A 11 -15.22 5.93 -1.98
C HIS A 11 -15.24 7.05 -0.93
N ASN A 12 -14.82 6.81 0.31
CA ASN A 12 -14.52 7.83 1.31
C ASN A 12 -13.93 7.13 2.55
N TYR A 13 -13.02 7.80 3.27
CA TYR A 13 -12.63 7.64 4.69
C TYR A 13 -11.09 7.67 4.97
N PRO A 14 -10.67 8.35 6.06
CA PRO A 14 -9.29 8.81 6.37
C PRO A 14 -8.35 7.73 6.95
N GLU A 15 -8.69 6.45 6.84
CA GLU A 15 -8.07 5.36 7.62
C GLU A 15 -6.86 4.72 6.91
N GLN A 16 -6.46 5.27 5.76
CA GLN A 16 -5.24 4.88 5.03
C GLN A 16 -3.99 5.65 5.49
N SER A 17 -4.14 6.73 6.28
CA SER A 17 -2.99 7.57 6.67
C SER A 17 -1.90 6.75 7.36
N TRP A 18 -2.26 5.85 8.28
CA TRP A 18 -1.27 5.02 8.97
C TRP A 18 -0.48 4.11 8.04
N ILE A 19 -1.11 3.59 6.97
CA ILE A 19 -0.45 2.76 5.95
C ILE A 19 0.53 3.60 5.13
N GLN A 20 0.13 4.80 4.72
CA GLN A 20 1.01 5.75 4.02
C GLN A 20 2.21 6.12 4.90
N PHE A 21 1.99 6.39 6.19
CA PHE A 21 3.06 6.64 7.15
C PHE A 21 3.98 5.44 7.33
N LEU A 22 3.45 4.22 7.37
CA LEU A 22 4.24 3.01 7.46
C LEU A 22 5.12 2.82 6.22
N ILE A 23 4.55 3.03 5.03
CA ILE A 23 5.27 3.00 3.75
C ILE A 23 6.41 4.02 3.76
N LEU A 24 6.12 5.28 4.09
CA LEU A 24 7.12 6.34 4.15
C LEU A 24 8.21 6.02 5.17
N ARG A 25 7.84 5.49 6.34
CA ARG A 25 8.80 5.09 7.37
C ARG A 25 9.73 3.98 6.88
N ILE A 26 9.20 2.95 6.24
CA ILE A 26 10.02 1.83 5.71
C ILE A 26 10.97 2.34 4.62
N LEU A 27 10.46 3.16 3.69
CA LEU A 27 11.26 3.73 2.61
C LEU A 27 12.32 4.73 3.13
N TYR A 28 12.01 5.46 4.20
CA TYR A 28 12.95 6.35 4.88
C TYR A 28 14.07 5.58 5.58
N GLU A 29 13.76 4.44 6.21
CA GLU A 29 14.76 3.55 6.82
C GLU A 29 15.68 2.94 5.74
N LYS A 30 15.12 2.47 4.63
CA LYS A 30 15.88 1.96 3.49
C LYS A 30 15.02 1.96 2.21
N PRO A 31 15.53 2.47 1.07
CA PRO A 31 14.83 2.31 -0.21
C PRO A 31 14.72 0.82 -0.54
N MET A 32 13.50 0.36 -0.84
CA MET A 32 13.18 -1.04 -1.11
C MET A 32 12.36 -1.17 -2.39
N HIS A 33 12.57 -2.27 -3.11
CA HIS A 33 11.69 -2.65 -4.22
C HIS A 33 10.28 -2.96 -3.70
N GLY A 34 9.26 -2.72 -4.54
CA GLY A 34 7.84 -2.85 -4.17
C GLY A 34 7.49 -4.21 -3.54
N TYR A 35 8.07 -5.31 -4.00
CA TYR A 35 7.86 -6.64 -3.40
C TYR A 35 8.37 -6.74 -1.97
N ARG A 36 9.59 -6.24 -1.71
CA ARG A 36 10.20 -6.23 -0.38
C ARG A 36 9.46 -5.31 0.58
N LEU A 37 8.96 -4.17 0.07
CA LEU A 37 8.11 -3.27 0.83
C LEU A 37 6.83 -3.97 1.29
N MET A 38 6.19 -4.76 0.41
CA MET A 38 5.00 -5.53 0.77
C MET A 38 5.28 -6.59 1.84
N GLU A 39 6.39 -7.34 1.73
CA GLU A 39 6.79 -8.33 2.75
C GLU A 39 7.03 -7.67 4.12
N GLU A 40 7.75 -6.54 4.15
CA GLU A 40 8.04 -5.81 5.39
C GLU A 40 6.76 -5.22 6.01
N MET A 41 5.86 -4.73 5.17
CA MET A 41 4.55 -4.24 5.63
C MET A 41 3.70 -5.37 6.21
N GLU A 42 3.69 -6.55 5.60
CA GLU A 42 2.95 -7.71 6.11
C GLU A 42 3.51 -8.17 7.47
N ALA A 43 4.84 -8.24 7.58
CA ALA A 43 5.53 -8.58 8.81
C ALA A 43 5.23 -7.59 9.94
N ARG A 44 5.22 -6.28 9.65
CA ARG A 44 4.92 -5.23 10.64
C ARG A 44 3.44 -5.05 10.95
N SER A 45 2.54 -5.46 10.03
CA SER A 45 1.08 -5.28 10.17
C SER A 45 0.35 -6.53 10.68
N CYS A 46 1.08 -7.52 11.22
CA CYS A 46 0.52 -8.74 11.83
C CYS A 46 -0.52 -9.46 10.94
N GLY A 47 -0.35 -9.47 9.61
CA GLY A 47 -1.26 -10.18 8.70
C GLY A 47 -2.63 -9.53 8.44
N CYS A 48 -2.84 -8.25 8.82
CA CYS A 48 -4.09 -7.52 8.54
C CYS A 48 -4.37 -7.26 7.04
N HIS A 49 -3.48 -7.66 6.13
CA HIS A 49 -3.46 -7.16 4.75
C HIS A 49 -4.16 -8.06 3.71
N LYS A 50 -4.83 -9.14 4.13
CA LYS A 50 -5.48 -10.09 3.19
C LYS A 50 -6.50 -9.43 2.22
N SER A 51 -6.99 -8.23 2.55
CA SER A 51 -7.90 -7.41 1.73
C SER A 51 -7.22 -6.31 0.89
N MET A 52 -5.94 -6.02 1.10
CA MET A 52 -5.30 -4.82 0.57
C MET A 52 -4.28 -5.08 -0.55
N SER A 53 -3.97 -6.33 -0.90
CA SER A 53 -3.01 -6.63 -1.98
C SER A 53 -3.42 -5.99 -3.32
N GLY A 54 -4.73 -5.83 -3.57
CA GLY A 54 -5.25 -5.13 -4.75
C GLY A 54 -5.23 -3.60 -4.66
N SER A 55 -5.21 -3.01 -3.45
CA SER A 55 -5.23 -1.56 -3.25
C SER A 55 -3.86 -0.96 -2.95
N MET A 56 -2.86 -1.77 -2.57
CA MET A 56 -1.50 -1.32 -2.26
C MET A 56 -0.86 -0.61 -3.46
N TYR A 57 -0.95 -1.18 -4.65
CA TYR A 57 -0.42 -0.55 -5.87
C TYR A 57 -1.15 0.75 -6.21
N THR A 58 -2.46 0.82 -5.99
CA THR A 58 -3.22 2.07 -6.13
C THR A 58 -2.79 3.11 -5.11
N LEU A 59 -2.49 2.69 -3.88
CA LEU A 59 -2.01 3.56 -2.81
C LEU A 59 -0.60 4.10 -3.14
N LEU A 60 0.31 3.23 -3.56
CA LEU A 60 1.66 3.62 -4.00
C LEU A 60 1.60 4.61 -5.17
N ARG A 61 0.77 4.32 -6.17
CA ARG A 61 0.56 5.22 -7.32
C ARG A 61 0.02 6.59 -6.88
N ARG A 62 -0.95 6.61 -5.96
CA ARG A 62 -1.46 7.87 -5.39
C ARG A 62 -0.40 8.62 -4.58
N MET A 63 0.49 7.91 -3.88
CA MET A 63 1.59 8.53 -3.14
C MET A 63 2.62 9.13 -4.10
N GLU A 64 2.92 8.45 -5.20
CA GLU A 64 3.78 8.94 -6.28
C GLU A 64 3.18 10.16 -6.98
N GLU A 65 1.89 10.12 -7.34
CA GLU A 65 1.15 11.26 -7.91
C GLU A 65 1.12 12.48 -6.97
N LYS A 66 1.20 12.26 -5.66
CA LYS A 66 1.30 13.32 -4.65
C LYS A 66 2.74 13.78 -4.37
N GLY A 67 3.75 13.17 -5.01
CA GLY A 67 5.16 13.47 -4.79
C GLY A 67 5.69 13.03 -3.42
N LEU A 68 5.03 12.06 -2.77
CA LEU A 68 5.47 11.52 -1.49
C LEU A 68 6.54 10.44 -1.65
N ILE A 69 6.56 9.73 -2.78
CA ILE A 69 7.51 8.67 -3.12
C ILE A 69 7.87 8.77 -4.61
N GLU A 70 9.02 8.23 -5.00
CA GLU A 70 9.45 8.15 -6.40
C GLU A 70 9.79 6.71 -6.77
N SER A 71 9.43 6.29 -7.99
CA SER A 71 9.84 5.00 -8.54
C SER A 71 11.21 5.10 -9.21
N ALA A 72 12.14 4.24 -8.79
CA ALA A 72 13.39 3.98 -9.49
C ALA A 72 13.28 2.58 -10.13
N TRP A 73 13.35 2.52 -11.46
CA TRP A 73 13.22 1.30 -12.26
C TRP A 73 14.57 0.58 -12.40
#